data_AF-A0A1H6ICM0-F1
#
_entry.id   AF-A0A1H6ICM0-F1
#
_cell.length_a   1.000
_cell.length_b   1.000
_cell.length_c   1.000
_cell.angle_alpha   90.00
_cell.angle_beta   90.00
_cell.angle_gamma   90.00
#
_symmetry.space_group_name_H-M   'P 1'
#
loop_
_entity.id
_entity.type
_entity.pdbx_description
1 polymer ?
#
loop_
_entity_poly.entity_id
_entity_poly.type
_entity_poly.pdbx_seq_one_letter_code
_entity_poly.pdbx_strand_id
1 'polypeptide(L)'
;MQMYLWNYSVPLKQRLFYTDPVLATRPAVNTGSSNFGRQLMETGITADIVIPSVANACTALTAGSLTGKIAMVNTTTCAYNVKAKNVQDAGAIGMIVHRTTSNSVSDIYVANVTNVSIPSIMIPKDEGDFITSELNAGKTVNVNLKDLAVGYKNSSFDNGVVIHEYGHGVSNRLTGQGYSCLTNLEQMGEGWSDFFALMLTNTPGYISTTGRGIGTYSTNSPTTALGIRSYRYTTDMTANPFTYANTNTTQGQAHAVGQIWATMLWDLHWKMAEKYGYNYDITADPNSGSSKALQLVMDGLKLQPCNPNFVSGRDAILQADQFAGGADNCLIWNVFARRGLGVNASAGTSTSITDQVEDFTVPPACVLATEDIARNKNFGIYPNPAKEEFFIKVAPTVGNATIKVEILDMNGKLVKSFERKKNSSDSISTKGLIKGTYLVIISDNGKSDAEKLIIE
;
A
#
# COMPACT_ATOMS: atom_id res chain seq x y z
N MET A 1 -11.64 12.39 -7.62
CA MET A 1 -10.40 11.59 -7.77
C MET A 1 -9.99 11.67 -9.23
N GLN A 2 -8.79 12.15 -9.51
CA GLN A 2 -8.22 12.14 -10.86
C GLN A 2 -7.04 11.17 -10.86
N MET A 3 -7.10 10.14 -11.69
CA MET A 3 -6.02 9.17 -11.84
C MET A 3 -5.04 9.65 -12.91
N TYR A 4 -3.77 9.26 -12.76
CA TYR A 4 -2.68 9.75 -13.60
C TYR A 4 -2.09 8.65 -14.48
N LEU A 5 -1.48 9.05 -15.60
CA LEU A 5 -0.58 8.21 -16.38
C LEU A 5 0.81 8.26 -15.76
N TRP A 6 1.32 7.10 -15.35
CA TRP A 6 2.64 6.96 -14.76
C TRP A 6 3.64 6.58 -15.84
N ASN A 7 4.78 7.26 -15.86
CA ASN A 7 5.85 7.05 -16.83
C ASN A 7 7.12 6.47 -16.19
N TYR A 8 6.96 5.81 -15.03
CA TYR A 8 8.07 5.23 -14.28
C TYR A 8 8.74 4.13 -15.09
N SER A 9 10.06 4.18 -15.19
CA SER A 9 10.88 3.21 -15.96
C SER A 9 10.47 3.06 -17.43
N VAL A 10 9.83 4.08 -18.04
CA VAL A 10 9.64 4.12 -19.49
C VAL A 10 10.99 4.47 -20.14
N PRO A 11 11.60 3.56 -20.92
CA PRO A 11 12.97 3.73 -21.41
C PRO A 11 13.11 4.85 -22.44
N LEU A 12 12.05 5.14 -23.19
CA LEU A 12 12.03 6.17 -24.23
C LEU A 12 10.71 6.94 -24.14
N LYS A 13 10.79 8.21 -23.73
CA LYS A 13 9.66 9.14 -23.77
C LYS A 13 9.74 9.97 -25.04
N GLN A 14 9.37 9.38 -26.16
CA GLN A 14 9.41 10.05 -27.47
C GLN A 14 8.21 10.99 -27.64
N ARG A 15 8.47 12.27 -27.94
CA ARG A 15 7.43 13.25 -28.29
C ARG A 15 7.67 14.05 -29.55
N LEU A 16 8.78 13.80 -30.22
CA LEU A 16 9.16 14.41 -31.49
C LEU A 16 9.06 13.35 -32.58
N PHE A 17 8.22 13.61 -33.58
CA PHE A 17 8.05 12.74 -34.75
C PHE A 17 8.20 13.57 -36.01
N TYR A 18 9.18 13.26 -36.87
CA TYR A 18 9.30 13.88 -38.18
C TYR A 18 8.16 13.42 -39.09
N THR A 19 7.60 14.34 -39.88
CA THR A 19 6.59 13.99 -40.89
C THR A 19 7.21 13.63 -42.24
N ASP A 20 8.42 14.12 -42.51
CA ASP A 20 9.22 13.68 -43.65
C ASP A 20 9.65 12.21 -43.49
N PRO A 21 9.38 11.33 -44.48
CA PRO A 21 9.71 9.90 -44.36
C PRO A 21 11.19 9.59 -44.21
N VAL A 22 12.09 10.41 -44.76
CA VAL A 22 13.54 10.21 -44.64
C VAL A 22 13.99 10.58 -43.23
N LEU A 23 13.58 11.74 -42.73
CA LEU A 23 13.87 12.16 -41.35
C LEU A 23 13.22 11.25 -40.31
N ALA A 24 12.07 10.66 -40.61
CA ALA A 24 11.38 9.72 -39.72
C ALA A 24 12.16 8.40 -39.50
N THR A 25 13.16 8.07 -40.35
CA THR A 25 14.04 6.91 -40.13
C THR A 25 15.13 7.14 -39.09
N ARG A 26 15.30 8.39 -38.61
CA ARG A 26 16.28 8.71 -37.57
C ARG A 26 15.97 7.98 -36.26
N PRO A 27 16.99 7.68 -35.45
CA PRO A 27 16.78 7.13 -34.11
C PRO A 27 15.86 8.03 -33.28
N ALA A 28 14.87 7.44 -32.62
CA ALA A 28 13.99 8.17 -31.73
C ALA A 28 14.79 8.70 -30.53
N VAL A 29 14.53 9.95 -30.16
CA VAL A 29 15.19 10.61 -29.03
C VAL A 29 14.27 10.71 -27.83
N ASN A 30 14.86 10.65 -26.64
CA ASN A 30 14.13 10.90 -25.41
C ASN A 30 13.77 12.39 -25.31
N THR A 31 12.60 12.71 -24.78
CA THR A 31 12.14 14.09 -24.63
C THR A 31 11.66 14.37 -23.20
N GLY A 32 11.86 15.60 -22.75
CA GLY A 32 11.20 16.13 -21.55
C GLY A 32 9.81 16.67 -21.90
N SER A 33 8.86 16.50 -21.00
CA SER A 33 7.54 17.13 -21.03
C SER A 33 7.54 18.46 -20.26
N SER A 34 6.44 19.21 -20.31
CA SER A 34 6.22 20.41 -19.51
C SER A 34 5.03 20.20 -18.59
N ASN A 35 5.10 20.65 -17.33
CA ASN A 35 3.95 20.62 -16.41
C ASN A 35 2.92 21.75 -16.66
N PHE A 36 3.21 22.66 -17.60
CA PHE A 36 2.34 23.77 -18.00
C PHE A 36 2.02 23.72 -19.49
N GLY A 37 1.03 24.52 -19.90
CA GLY A 37 0.52 24.50 -21.25
C GLY A 37 -0.33 23.27 -21.53
N ARG A 38 -0.81 23.14 -22.77
CA ARG A 38 -1.54 21.96 -23.21
C ARG A 38 -0.61 20.74 -23.17
N GLN A 39 -1.04 19.68 -22.50
CA GLN A 39 -0.33 18.40 -22.55
C GLN A 39 -0.46 17.75 -23.92
N LEU A 40 0.63 17.13 -24.39
CA LEU A 40 0.60 16.35 -25.62
C LEU A 40 -0.19 15.07 -25.40
N MET A 41 -0.96 14.70 -26.43
CA MET A 41 -1.73 13.46 -26.50
C MET A 41 -1.51 12.82 -27.87
N GLU A 42 -2.14 11.69 -28.16
CA GLU A 42 -1.91 10.88 -29.36
C GLU A 42 -2.11 11.65 -30.68
N THR A 43 -3.09 12.56 -30.74
CA THR A 43 -3.36 13.39 -31.93
C THR A 43 -2.34 14.51 -32.16
N GLY A 44 -1.63 14.96 -31.12
CA GLY A 44 -0.54 15.94 -31.20
C GLY A 44 -0.86 17.29 -31.85
N ILE A 45 0.20 17.98 -32.26
CA ILE A 45 0.20 19.16 -33.14
C ILE A 45 1.23 18.96 -34.26
N THR A 46 0.94 19.39 -35.48
CA THR A 46 1.85 19.28 -36.62
C THR A 46 2.16 20.65 -37.20
N ALA A 47 3.45 20.99 -37.35
CA ALA A 47 3.89 22.21 -37.99
C ALA A 47 5.40 22.19 -38.30
N ASP A 48 5.83 23.19 -39.08
CA ASP A 48 7.25 23.41 -39.32
C ASP A 48 7.94 24.00 -38.07
N ILE A 49 9.15 23.52 -37.81
CA ILE A 49 10.03 24.10 -36.79
C ILE A 49 10.67 25.37 -37.34
N VAL A 50 10.66 26.43 -36.53
CA VAL A 50 11.34 27.69 -36.79
C VAL A 50 12.13 28.11 -35.55
N ILE A 51 13.37 28.55 -35.75
CA ILE A 51 14.14 29.24 -34.70
C ILE A 51 13.73 30.72 -34.71
N PRO A 52 13.18 31.27 -33.62
CA PRO A 52 12.75 32.66 -33.59
C PRO A 52 13.93 33.63 -33.70
N SER A 53 13.65 34.87 -34.11
CA SER A 53 14.66 35.94 -34.24
C SER A 53 15.44 36.19 -32.94
N VAL A 54 14.79 35.99 -31.80
CA VAL A 54 15.44 35.91 -30.49
C VAL A 54 15.47 34.44 -30.07
N ALA A 55 16.57 33.73 -30.34
CA ALA A 55 16.66 32.28 -30.18
C ALA A 55 16.38 31.77 -28.75
N ASN A 56 16.56 32.60 -27.71
CA ASN A 56 16.21 32.24 -26.33
C ASN A 56 14.79 32.65 -25.92
N ALA A 57 14.05 33.39 -26.76
CA ALA A 57 12.72 33.93 -26.50
C ALA A 57 12.55 34.63 -25.14
N CYS A 58 13.61 35.24 -24.59
CA CYS A 58 13.53 35.92 -23.30
C CYS A 58 12.99 37.35 -23.38
N THR A 59 12.94 37.91 -24.59
CA THR A 59 12.28 39.19 -24.89
C THR A 59 11.12 38.96 -25.85
N ALA A 60 10.21 39.93 -25.92
CA ALA A 60 9.07 39.88 -26.81
C ALA A 60 9.51 39.68 -28.28
N LEU A 61 8.76 38.87 -29.00
CA LEU A 61 8.93 38.59 -30.42
C LEU A 61 7.89 39.38 -31.22
N THR A 62 8.16 39.63 -32.51
CA THR A 62 7.21 40.32 -33.38
C THR A 62 5.91 39.51 -33.48
N ALA A 63 4.77 40.16 -33.23
CA ALA A 63 3.46 39.52 -33.34
C ALA A 63 3.26 38.89 -34.72
N GLY A 64 2.77 37.66 -34.76
CA GLY A 64 2.53 36.90 -35.98
C GLY A 64 3.76 36.27 -36.64
N SER A 65 4.98 36.54 -36.16
CA SER A 65 6.23 36.00 -36.74
C SER A 65 6.34 34.47 -36.67
N LEU A 66 5.55 33.82 -35.82
CA LEU A 66 5.55 32.37 -35.64
C LEU A 66 4.17 31.74 -35.91
N THR A 67 3.26 32.45 -36.59
CA THR A 67 1.88 31.99 -36.84
C THR A 67 1.85 30.56 -37.41
N GLY A 68 1.27 29.63 -36.64
CA GLY A 68 1.12 28.23 -37.06
C GLY A 68 2.43 27.42 -37.08
N LYS A 69 3.52 27.94 -36.49
CA LYS A 69 4.83 27.28 -36.42
C LYS A 69 5.10 26.70 -35.04
N ILE A 70 6.05 25.77 -34.97
CA ILE A 70 6.63 25.30 -33.71
C ILE A 70 7.95 26.03 -33.49
N ALA A 71 8.05 26.76 -32.38
CA ALA A 71 9.24 27.55 -32.07
C ALA A 71 10.30 26.70 -31.37
N MET A 72 11.50 26.59 -31.93
CA MET A 72 12.64 25.97 -31.24
C MET A 72 13.48 27.03 -30.56
N VAL A 73 13.54 26.98 -29.22
CA VAL A 73 14.23 27.97 -28.38
C VAL A 73 15.34 27.33 -27.55
N ASN A 74 16.38 28.11 -27.26
CA ASN A 74 17.48 27.66 -26.40
C ASN A 74 17.10 27.67 -24.91
N THR A 75 17.71 26.76 -24.16
CA THR A 75 17.42 26.53 -22.73
C THR A 75 17.82 27.66 -21.75
N THR A 76 18.67 28.63 -22.14
CA THR A 76 19.34 29.54 -21.19
C THR A 76 18.57 30.84 -20.88
N THR A 77 19.05 31.60 -19.89
CA THR A 77 18.74 33.03 -19.63
C THR A 77 17.46 33.34 -18.84
N CYS A 78 16.31 32.78 -19.18
CA CYS A 78 15.02 33.09 -18.52
C CYS A 78 14.18 31.84 -18.28
N ALA A 79 13.16 31.96 -17.43
CA ALA A 79 12.26 30.85 -17.09
C ALA A 79 11.47 30.32 -18.32
N TYR A 80 11.21 29.02 -18.36
CA TYR A 80 10.59 28.37 -19.52
C TYR A 80 9.16 28.84 -19.81
N ASN A 81 8.39 29.23 -18.79
CA ASN A 81 7.07 29.81 -18.97
C ASN A 81 7.13 31.19 -19.67
N VAL A 82 8.19 31.98 -19.45
CA VAL A 82 8.40 33.26 -20.14
C VAL A 82 8.68 33.01 -21.62
N LYS A 83 9.55 32.05 -21.93
CA LYS A 83 9.85 31.64 -23.32
C LYS A 83 8.58 31.20 -24.04
N ALA A 84 7.82 30.31 -23.41
CA ALA A 84 6.57 29.77 -23.95
C ALA A 84 5.54 30.87 -24.20
N LYS A 85 5.41 31.83 -23.27
CA LYS A 85 4.52 32.98 -23.44
C LYS A 85 4.93 33.87 -24.62
N ASN A 86 6.22 34.19 -24.76
CA ASN A 86 6.70 35.04 -25.84
C ASN A 86 6.53 34.41 -27.23
N VAL A 87 6.80 33.11 -27.38
CA VAL A 87 6.58 32.43 -28.67
C VAL A 87 5.09 32.25 -28.97
N GLN A 88 4.27 32.00 -27.95
CA GLN A 88 2.81 31.96 -28.07
C GLN A 88 2.25 33.31 -28.53
N ASP A 89 2.70 34.41 -27.94
CA ASP A 89 2.26 35.77 -28.31
C ASP A 89 2.68 36.15 -29.74
N ALA A 90 3.76 35.54 -30.25
CA ALA A 90 4.17 35.63 -31.65
C ALA A 90 3.40 34.69 -32.60
N GLY A 91 2.46 33.88 -32.09
CA GLY A 91 1.57 33.03 -32.89
C GLY A 91 2.02 31.57 -33.02
N ALA A 92 3.07 31.14 -32.30
CA ALA A 92 3.49 29.74 -32.30
C ALA A 92 2.38 28.85 -31.75
N ILE A 93 2.28 27.63 -32.27
CA ILE A 93 1.33 26.62 -31.79
C ILE A 93 1.98 25.56 -30.89
N GLY A 94 3.31 25.61 -30.73
CA GLY A 94 4.09 24.74 -29.86
C GLY A 94 5.50 25.26 -29.64
N MET A 95 6.17 24.77 -28.60
CA MET A 95 7.55 25.11 -28.28
C MET A 95 8.42 23.86 -28.11
N ILE A 96 9.62 23.89 -28.70
CA ILE A 96 10.69 22.93 -28.45
C ILE A 96 11.82 23.65 -27.72
N VAL A 97 12.19 23.17 -26.55
CA VAL A 97 13.36 23.64 -25.81
C VAL A 97 14.57 22.81 -26.20
N HIS A 98 15.48 23.43 -26.95
CA HIS A 98 16.76 22.85 -27.31
C HIS A 98 17.76 23.02 -26.17
N ARG A 99 18.26 21.90 -25.66
CA ARG A 99 19.40 21.89 -24.73
C ARG A 99 20.68 22.20 -25.49
N THR A 100 21.47 23.16 -25.02
CA THR A 100 22.69 23.57 -25.73
C THR A 100 23.97 22.90 -25.21
N THR A 101 23.91 22.20 -24.07
CA THR A 101 25.11 21.69 -23.36
C THR A 101 25.07 20.21 -23.01
N SER A 102 23.94 19.51 -23.17
CA SER A 102 23.82 18.11 -22.75
C SER A 102 22.69 17.38 -23.49
N ASN A 103 22.91 16.08 -23.76
CA ASN A 103 21.90 15.16 -24.28
C ASN A 103 20.98 14.58 -23.20
N SER A 104 21.24 14.83 -21.92
CA SER A 104 20.34 14.41 -20.85
C SER A 104 19.14 15.35 -20.81
N VAL A 105 17.94 14.82 -21.10
CA VAL A 105 16.68 15.58 -21.03
C VAL A 105 16.04 15.43 -19.65
N SER A 106 15.35 16.48 -19.22
CA SER A 106 14.56 16.51 -18.00
C SER A 106 13.18 17.10 -18.29
N ASP A 107 12.18 16.71 -17.51
CA ASP A 107 10.89 17.39 -17.55
C ASP A 107 11.04 18.86 -17.09
N ILE A 108 10.24 19.74 -17.69
CA ILE A 108 10.18 21.16 -17.39
C ILE A 108 9.12 21.36 -16.31
N TYR A 109 9.55 21.84 -15.14
CA TYR A 109 8.66 22.16 -14.02
C TYR A 109 8.68 23.65 -13.70
N VAL A 110 7.51 24.29 -13.74
CA VAL A 110 7.28 25.67 -13.28
C VAL A 110 5.98 25.72 -12.50
N ALA A 111 6.00 26.26 -11.29
CA ALA A 111 4.81 26.38 -10.46
C ALA A 111 3.85 27.47 -10.96
N ASN A 112 2.54 27.25 -10.80
CA ASN A 112 1.48 28.26 -10.95
C ASN A 112 1.43 28.99 -12.30
N VAL A 113 1.66 28.29 -13.42
CA VAL A 113 1.57 28.87 -14.76
C VAL A 113 0.12 28.86 -15.27
N THR A 114 -0.44 30.04 -15.55
CA THR A 114 -1.85 30.19 -16.00
C THR A 114 -2.02 30.74 -17.43
N ASN A 115 -0.99 31.39 -17.98
CA ASN A 115 -1.10 32.16 -19.24
C ASN A 115 -0.44 31.52 -20.46
N VAL A 116 -0.07 30.24 -20.37
CA VAL A 116 0.51 29.48 -21.49
C VAL A 116 -0.45 28.35 -21.83
N SER A 117 -0.84 28.26 -23.10
CA SER A 117 -1.77 27.26 -23.63
C SER A 117 -1.12 26.33 -24.66
N ILE A 118 0.03 26.69 -25.24
CA ILE A 118 0.73 25.83 -26.20
C ILE A 118 1.48 24.68 -25.51
N PRO A 119 1.59 23.50 -26.15
CA PRO A 119 2.44 22.42 -25.65
C PRO A 119 3.92 22.77 -25.75
N SER A 120 4.72 22.22 -24.83
CA SER A 120 6.17 22.41 -24.79
C SER A 120 6.88 21.09 -24.50
N ILE A 121 7.96 20.81 -25.24
CA ILE A 121 8.86 19.66 -24.97
C ILE A 121 10.31 20.13 -24.85
N MET A 122 11.15 19.33 -24.20
CA MET A 122 12.60 19.48 -24.22
C MET A 122 13.24 18.37 -25.06
N ILE A 123 14.22 18.73 -25.88
CA ILE A 123 14.98 17.78 -26.71
C ILE A 123 16.48 17.81 -26.34
N PRO A 124 17.22 16.72 -26.59
CA PRO A 124 18.65 16.67 -26.34
C PRO A 124 19.42 17.62 -27.27
N LYS A 125 20.72 17.82 -26.97
CA LYS A 125 21.57 18.75 -27.70
C LYS A 125 21.79 18.32 -29.14
N ASP A 126 22.18 17.08 -29.34
CA ASP A 126 22.43 16.50 -30.67
C ASP A 126 21.24 16.62 -31.61
N GLU A 127 20.02 16.37 -31.12
CA GLU A 127 18.83 16.45 -31.94
C GLU A 127 18.49 17.89 -32.33
N GLY A 128 18.61 18.84 -31.39
CA GLY A 128 18.39 20.24 -31.74
C GLY A 128 19.50 20.83 -32.61
N ASP A 129 20.75 20.37 -32.47
CA ASP A 129 21.84 20.73 -33.38
C ASP A 129 21.56 20.21 -34.80
N PHE A 130 21.08 18.96 -34.91
CA PHE A 130 20.67 18.38 -36.18
C PHE A 130 19.56 19.20 -36.84
N ILE A 131 18.47 19.49 -36.13
CA ILE A 131 17.37 20.32 -36.65
C ILE A 131 17.90 21.68 -37.09
N THR A 132 18.77 22.31 -36.29
CA THR A 132 19.38 23.60 -36.63
C THR A 132 20.20 23.51 -37.92
N SER A 133 20.96 22.42 -38.14
CA SER A 133 21.75 22.22 -39.36
C SER A 133 20.88 22.07 -40.61
N GLU A 134 19.75 21.36 -40.51
CA GLU A 134 18.81 21.19 -41.62
C GLU A 134 18.15 22.53 -41.98
N LEU A 135 17.74 23.31 -40.97
CA LEU A 135 17.17 24.66 -41.17
C LEU A 135 18.19 25.61 -41.81
N ASN A 136 19.46 25.57 -41.37
CA ASN A 136 20.55 26.38 -41.96
C ASN A 136 20.89 25.96 -43.39
N ALA A 137 20.64 24.70 -43.75
CA ALA A 137 20.75 24.20 -45.13
C ALA A 137 19.54 24.61 -46.00
N GLY A 138 18.61 25.41 -45.48
CA GLY A 138 17.42 25.88 -46.19
C GLY A 138 16.31 24.85 -46.31
N LYS A 139 16.38 23.73 -45.57
CA LYS A 139 15.33 22.71 -45.57
C LYS A 139 14.21 23.09 -44.61
N THR A 140 13.00 22.68 -44.94
CA THR A 140 11.86 22.75 -44.01
C THR A 140 11.83 21.49 -43.15
N VAL A 141 11.85 21.66 -41.83
CA VAL A 141 11.71 20.55 -40.87
C VAL A 141 10.29 20.57 -40.32
N ASN A 142 9.43 19.66 -40.80
CA ASN A 142 8.06 19.51 -40.31
C ASN A 142 7.96 18.34 -39.33
N VAL A 143 7.29 18.57 -38.21
CA VAL A 143 7.18 17.58 -37.13
C VAL A 143 5.76 17.52 -36.59
N ASN A 144 5.39 16.35 -36.08
CA ASN A 144 4.25 16.14 -35.21
C ASN A 144 4.76 15.98 -33.77
N LEU A 145 4.38 16.91 -32.89
CA LEU A 145 4.61 16.77 -31.46
C LEU A 145 3.40 16.06 -30.85
N LYS A 146 3.59 14.84 -30.36
CA LYS A 146 2.55 14.02 -29.72
C LYS A 146 3.14 13.16 -28.63
N ASP A 147 2.31 12.70 -27.70
CA ASP A 147 2.71 11.68 -26.73
C ASP A 147 1.81 10.46 -26.95
N LEU A 148 2.41 9.37 -27.44
CA LEU A 148 1.71 8.11 -27.64
C LEU A 148 1.54 7.32 -26.33
N ALA A 149 2.11 7.82 -25.22
CA ALA A 149 2.09 7.18 -23.91
C ALA A 149 2.57 5.71 -23.95
N VAL A 150 3.46 5.37 -24.89
CA VAL A 150 3.96 4.00 -25.05
C VAL A 150 4.73 3.59 -23.80
N GLY A 151 4.30 2.49 -23.18
CA GLY A 151 4.87 1.97 -21.94
C GLY A 151 4.35 2.64 -20.67
N TYR A 152 3.51 3.68 -20.76
CA TYR A 152 2.94 4.35 -19.60
C TYR A 152 1.93 3.43 -18.93
N LYS A 153 1.83 3.53 -17.61
CA LYS A 153 0.89 2.75 -16.81
C LYS A 153 -0.20 3.67 -16.32
N ASN A 154 -1.43 3.46 -16.78
CA ASN A 154 -2.57 4.19 -16.24
C ASN A 154 -2.90 3.62 -14.86
N SER A 155 -2.70 4.42 -13.82
CA SER A 155 -2.92 4.03 -12.42
C SER A 155 -4.35 3.59 -12.12
N SER A 156 -5.33 3.92 -12.98
CA SER A 156 -6.70 3.40 -12.88
C SER A 156 -6.81 1.88 -13.03
N PHE A 157 -5.79 1.22 -13.61
CA PHE A 157 -5.71 -0.25 -13.68
C PHE A 157 -4.95 -0.87 -12.51
N ASP A 158 -4.44 -0.04 -11.59
CA ASP A 158 -3.81 -0.50 -10.35
C ASP A 158 -4.87 -0.50 -9.24
N ASN A 159 -5.49 -1.66 -9.01
CA ASN A 159 -6.55 -1.79 -8.01
C ASN A 159 -6.09 -1.29 -6.63
N GLY A 160 -4.82 -1.51 -6.26
CA GLY A 160 -4.27 -1.02 -5.00
C GLY A 160 -4.31 0.50 -4.89
N VAL A 161 -3.95 1.22 -5.96
CA VAL A 161 -4.01 2.69 -6.00
C VAL A 161 -5.46 3.17 -5.96
N VAL A 162 -6.36 2.58 -6.75
CA VAL A 162 -7.79 2.99 -6.75
C VAL A 162 -8.42 2.83 -5.36
N ILE A 163 -8.14 1.70 -4.69
CA ILE A 163 -8.65 1.45 -3.35
C ILE A 163 -8.02 2.41 -2.33
N HIS A 164 -6.72 2.68 -2.43
CA HIS A 164 -6.03 3.67 -1.58
C HIS A 164 -6.70 5.03 -1.65
N GLU A 165 -6.91 5.55 -2.86
CA GLU A 165 -7.53 6.86 -3.05
C GLU A 165 -8.99 6.89 -2.53
N TYR A 166 -9.72 5.78 -2.64
CA TYR A 166 -11.05 5.65 -2.03
C TYR A 166 -10.97 5.58 -0.51
N GLY A 167 -9.93 4.94 0.02
CA GLY A 167 -9.60 4.86 1.45
C GLY A 167 -9.51 6.23 2.11
N HIS A 168 -8.99 7.25 1.41
CA HIS A 168 -9.02 8.64 1.91
C HIS A 168 -10.44 9.16 2.11
N GLY A 169 -11.36 8.82 1.21
CA GLY A 169 -12.76 9.19 1.35
C GLY A 169 -13.39 8.55 2.59
N VAL A 170 -13.08 7.28 2.84
CA VAL A 170 -13.55 6.54 4.03
C VAL A 170 -12.97 7.13 5.30
N SER A 171 -11.65 7.24 5.41
CA SER A 171 -10.99 7.68 6.64
C SER A 171 -11.32 9.13 7.00
N ASN A 172 -11.36 10.05 6.03
CA ASN A 172 -11.75 11.44 6.30
C ASN A 172 -13.20 11.57 6.77
N ARG A 173 -14.13 10.77 6.23
CA ARG A 173 -15.55 10.85 6.60
C ARG A 173 -15.87 10.21 7.94
N LEU A 174 -15.15 9.16 8.32
CA LEU A 174 -15.39 8.47 9.59
C LEU A 174 -14.66 9.09 10.77
N THR A 175 -13.53 9.78 10.53
CA THR A 175 -12.73 10.38 11.60
C THR A 175 -13.34 11.67 12.12
N GLY A 176 -13.64 11.71 13.42
CA GLY A 176 -14.15 12.92 14.07
C GLY A 176 -15.48 13.39 13.48
N GLN A 177 -15.59 14.69 13.21
CA GLN A 177 -16.77 15.29 12.59
C GLN A 177 -16.34 16.05 11.32
N GLY A 178 -17.01 15.79 10.20
CA GLY A 178 -16.71 16.42 8.92
C GLY A 178 -15.75 15.62 8.04
N TYR A 179 -14.78 16.30 7.41
CA TYR A 179 -13.80 15.69 6.48
C TYR A 179 -12.39 16.29 6.57
N SER A 180 -12.11 17.05 7.63
CA SER A 180 -10.88 17.85 7.78
C SER A 180 -10.05 17.41 9.00
N CYS A 181 -10.25 16.19 9.47
CA CYS A 181 -9.73 15.72 10.75
C CYS A 181 -8.41 14.93 10.66
N LEU A 182 -7.81 14.82 9.48
CA LEU A 182 -6.56 14.10 9.24
C LEU A 182 -5.52 15.06 8.66
N THR A 183 -5.15 16.08 9.44
CA THR A 183 -4.31 17.19 8.97
C THR A 183 -3.08 17.46 9.83
N ASN A 184 -2.97 16.80 10.99
CA ASN A 184 -1.82 16.90 11.88
C ASN A 184 -0.62 16.09 11.36
N LEU A 185 0.58 16.35 11.90
CA LEU A 185 1.83 15.75 11.42
C LEU A 185 1.87 14.23 11.58
N GLU A 186 1.18 13.69 12.58
CA GLU A 186 1.12 12.26 12.91
C GLU A 186 -0.17 11.59 12.40
N GLN A 187 -0.88 12.22 11.46
CA GLN A 187 -2.12 11.67 10.92
C GLN A 187 -1.88 10.29 10.24
N MET A 188 -2.87 9.41 10.33
CA MET A 188 -2.77 8.02 9.86
C MET A 188 -3.50 7.77 8.52
N GLY A 189 -3.94 8.83 7.84
CA GLY A 189 -4.70 8.85 6.58
C GLY A 189 -4.17 7.91 5.51
N GLU A 190 -2.90 8.10 5.16
CA GLU A 190 -2.18 7.27 4.19
C GLU A 190 -2.10 5.80 4.62
N GLY A 191 -1.97 5.56 5.93
CA GLY A 191 -1.86 4.21 6.48
C GLY A 191 -3.18 3.43 6.43
N TRP A 192 -4.32 4.07 6.70
CA TRP A 192 -5.62 3.40 6.50
C TRP A 192 -5.86 3.07 5.03
N SER A 193 -5.52 3.99 4.13
CA SER A 193 -5.68 3.79 2.69
C SER A 193 -4.84 2.62 2.18
N ASP A 194 -3.56 2.52 2.57
CA ASP A 194 -2.71 1.36 2.27
C ASP A 194 -3.29 0.07 2.87
N PHE A 195 -3.76 0.12 4.13
CA PHE A 195 -4.36 -1.05 4.77
C PHE A 195 -5.60 -1.55 4.02
N PHE A 196 -6.50 -0.66 3.59
CA PHE A 196 -7.66 -1.04 2.78
C PHE A 196 -7.24 -1.65 1.45
N ALA A 197 -6.24 -1.06 0.79
CA ALA A 197 -5.69 -1.61 -0.45
C ALA A 197 -5.16 -3.03 -0.22
N LEU A 198 -4.40 -3.27 0.85
CA LEU A 198 -3.92 -4.60 1.21
C LEU A 198 -5.08 -5.59 1.47
N MET A 199 -6.04 -5.23 2.32
CA MET A 199 -7.16 -6.10 2.69
C MET A 199 -8.01 -6.52 1.49
N LEU A 200 -8.36 -5.56 0.62
CA LEU A 200 -9.24 -5.79 -0.53
C LEU A 200 -8.54 -6.42 -1.73
N THR A 201 -7.20 -6.49 -1.71
CA THR A 201 -6.41 -7.19 -2.72
C THR A 201 -5.64 -8.37 -2.13
N ASN A 202 -6.15 -8.93 -1.03
CA ASN A 202 -5.63 -10.18 -0.48
C ASN A 202 -5.64 -11.30 -1.54
N THR A 203 -4.69 -12.22 -1.41
CA THR A 203 -4.42 -13.22 -2.45
C THR A 203 -4.40 -14.63 -1.84
N PRO A 204 -5.04 -15.63 -2.49
CA PRO A 204 -4.96 -17.02 -2.06
C PRO A 204 -3.50 -17.49 -1.87
N GLY A 205 -3.23 -18.17 -0.77
CA GLY A 205 -1.92 -18.77 -0.49
C GLY A 205 -0.86 -17.82 0.09
N TYR A 206 -1.18 -16.55 0.33
CA TYR A 206 -0.31 -15.67 1.11
C TYR A 206 -0.26 -16.11 2.58
N ILE A 207 0.89 -15.87 3.21
CA ILE A 207 1.14 -16.11 4.63
C ILE A 207 1.60 -14.82 5.31
N SER A 208 1.69 -14.82 6.64
CA SER A 208 2.03 -13.62 7.43
C SER A 208 3.34 -12.93 7.02
N THR A 209 4.32 -13.72 6.60
CA THR A 209 5.63 -13.21 6.16
C THR A 209 5.69 -12.86 4.67
N THR A 210 4.62 -13.10 3.89
CA THR A 210 4.56 -12.70 2.48
C THR A 210 4.55 -11.18 2.36
N GLY A 211 5.66 -10.61 1.87
CA GLY A 211 5.81 -9.17 1.68
C GLY A 211 5.00 -8.62 0.52
N ARG A 212 4.23 -7.56 0.78
CA ARG A 212 3.40 -6.87 -0.23
C ARG A 212 3.81 -5.42 -0.46
N GLY A 213 4.06 -5.06 -1.71
CA GLY A 213 4.29 -3.67 -2.13
C GLY A 213 2.98 -2.95 -2.49
N ILE A 214 3.07 -1.62 -2.69
CA ILE A 214 1.97 -0.76 -3.16
C ILE A 214 2.38 -0.09 -4.48
N GLY A 215 1.47 -0.03 -5.45
CA GLY A 215 1.67 0.67 -6.71
C GLY A 215 2.65 -0.01 -7.68
N THR A 216 2.87 -1.33 -7.56
CA THR A 216 3.86 -2.05 -8.37
C THR A 216 3.52 -2.05 -9.86
N TYR A 217 2.24 -2.14 -10.22
CA TYR A 217 1.80 -1.99 -11.62
C TYR A 217 2.10 -0.57 -12.13
N SER A 218 1.73 0.45 -11.36
CA SER A 218 1.92 1.86 -11.73
C SER A 218 3.40 2.23 -11.90
N THR A 219 4.30 1.61 -11.13
CA THR A 219 5.75 1.77 -11.27
C THR A 219 6.39 0.82 -12.29
N ASN A 220 5.59 0.06 -13.04
CA ASN A 220 6.08 -0.92 -14.03
C ASN A 220 7.09 -1.92 -13.42
N SER A 221 6.81 -2.42 -12.21
CA SER A 221 7.64 -3.36 -11.47
C SER A 221 6.93 -4.71 -11.26
N PRO A 222 7.66 -5.81 -10.98
CA PRO A 222 7.05 -7.09 -10.64
C PRO A 222 6.09 -6.99 -9.45
N THR A 223 5.07 -7.84 -9.40
CA THR A 223 4.07 -7.84 -8.29
C THR A 223 4.68 -8.09 -6.92
N THR A 224 5.85 -8.72 -6.85
CA THR A 224 6.61 -8.99 -5.63
C THR A 224 7.59 -7.88 -5.24
N ALA A 225 7.70 -6.82 -6.05
CA ALA A 225 8.61 -5.72 -5.82
C ALA A 225 8.15 -4.81 -4.67
N LEU A 226 9.01 -3.86 -4.32
CA LEU A 226 8.77 -2.89 -3.24
C LEU A 226 7.59 -1.95 -3.56
N GLY A 227 7.49 -1.49 -4.81
CA GLY A 227 6.55 -0.44 -5.19
C GLY A 227 7.04 0.93 -4.72
N ILE A 228 6.13 1.76 -4.18
CA ILE A 228 6.39 3.17 -3.82
C ILE A 228 6.63 3.43 -2.32
N ARG A 229 6.61 2.39 -1.48
CA ARG A 229 6.85 2.49 -0.02
C ARG A 229 8.29 2.13 0.32
N SER A 230 8.75 2.42 1.54
CA SER A 230 10.13 2.13 1.97
C SER A 230 10.37 0.65 2.24
N TYR A 231 9.35 -0.07 2.70
CA TYR A 231 9.36 -1.52 2.90
C TYR A 231 8.09 -2.15 2.34
N ARG A 232 8.16 -3.45 2.04
CA ARG A 232 6.96 -4.25 1.79
C ARG A 232 6.23 -4.49 3.12
N TYR A 233 4.90 -4.51 3.11
CA TYR A 233 4.11 -4.88 4.27
C TYR A 233 4.23 -6.38 4.53
N THR A 234 4.77 -6.74 5.70
CA THR A 234 5.02 -8.12 6.16
C THR A 234 5.15 -8.15 7.68
N THR A 235 4.81 -9.27 8.31
CA THR A 235 5.02 -9.46 9.75
C THR A 235 6.48 -9.82 10.10
N ASP A 236 7.35 -10.02 9.10
CA ASP A 236 8.78 -10.23 9.29
C ASP A 236 9.48 -8.91 9.65
N MET A 237 9.88 -8.77 10.91
CA MET A 237 10.54 -7.58 11.44
C MET A 237 11.92 -7.33 10.84
N THR A 238 12.54 -8.33 10.20
CA THR A 238 13.81 -8.13 9.49
C THR A 238 13.57 -7.46 8.14
N ALA A 239 12.49 -7.84 7.46
CA ALA A 239 12.13 -7.31 6.15
C ALA A 239 11.37 -5.97 6.23
N ASN A 240 10.62 -5.74 7.31
CA ASN A 240 9.99 -4.46 7.63
C ASN A 240 10.20 -4.13 9.12
N PRO A 241 11.27 -3.39 9.45
CA PRO A 241 11.67 -3.12 10.82
C PRO A 241 10.93 -1.95 11.46
N PHE A 242 9.88 -1.40 10.84
CA PHE A 242 9.21 -0.22 11.38
C PHE A 242 8.66 -0.45 12.79
N THR A 243 9.04 0.45 13.69
CA THR A 243 8.46 0.68 15.01
C THR A 243 7.92 2.11 15.10
N TYR A 244 7.21 2.40 16.20
CA TYR A 244 6.64 3.69 16.46
C TYR A 244 7.71 4.79 16.50
N ALA A 245 8.91 4.54 17.05
CA ALA A 245 9.98 5.52 17.06
C ALA A 245 10.42 6.01 15.66
N ASN A 246 10.12 5.26 14.58
CA ASN A 246 10.44 5.72 13.23
C ASN A 246 9.61 6.93 12.78
N THR A 247 8.46 7.22 13.41
CA THR A 247 7.70 8.45 13.15
C THR A 247 8.57 9.69 13.33
N ASN A 248 9.50 9.65 14.31
CA ASN A 248 10.44 10.72 14.66
C ASN A 248 11.34 11.20 13.51
N THR A 249 11.44 10.42 12.42
CA THR A 249 12.31 10.72 11.27
C THR A 249 11.54 11.02 9.99
N THR A 250 10.21 11.01 10.03
CA THR A 250 9.34 11.18 8.86
C THR A 250 9.18 12.63 8.41
N GLN A 251 9.56 13.58 9.27
CA GLN A 251 9.32 15.03 9.08
C GLN A 251 7.83 15.37 8.91
N GLY A 252 6.92 14.48 9.35
CA GLY A 252 5.47 14.66 9.19
C GLY A 252 4.98 14.47 7.76
N GLN A 253 5.83 13.90 6.88
CA GLN A 253 5.40 13.55 5.53
C GLN A 253 4.38 12.41 5.62
N ALA A 254 3.16 12.69 5.18
CA ALA A 254 1.98 11.84 5.38
C ALA A 254 2.19 10.37 4.96
N HIS A 255 2.86 10.12 3.83
CA HIS A 255 3.10 8.76 3.34
C HIS A 255 4.13 8.01 4.18
N ALA A 256 5.17 8.70 4.64
CA ALA A 256 6.22 8.16 5.49
C ALA A 256 5.69 7.82 6.89
N VAL A 257 4.77 8.62 7.42
CA VAL A 257 4.01 8.30 8.65
C VAL A 257 3.06 7.13 8.40
N GLY A 258 2.26 7.21 7.33
CA GLY A 258 1.22 6.22 7.02
C GLY A 258 1.74 4.80 6.84
N GLN A 259 2.90 4.60 6.22
CA GLN A 259 3.47 3.26 6.06
C GLN A 259 3.82 2.58 7.40
N ILE A 260 4.14 3.35 8.45
CA ILE A 260 4.38 2.79 9.79
C ILE A 260 3.05 2.31 10.37
N TRP A 261 1.99 3.13 10.26
CA TRP A 261 0.64 2.77 10.73
C TRP A 261 0.08 1.54 10.01
N ALA A 262 0.12 1.54 8.67
CA ALA A 262 -0.33 0.41 7.86
C ALA A 262 0.41 -0.88 8.21
N THR A 263 1.69 -0.79 8.55
CA THR A 263 2.48 -1.94 9.00
C THR A 263 1.95 -2.52 10.32
N MET A 264 1.56 -1.69 11.29
CA MET A 264 0.92 -2.15 12.53
C MET A 264 -0.44 -2.80 12.27
N LEU A 265 -1.27 -2.21 11.41
CA LEU A 265 -2.56 -2.79 11.03
C LEU A 265 -2.41 -4.11 10.25
N TRP A 266 -1.35 -4.24 9.46
CA TRP A 266 -1.04 -5.49 8.75
C TRP A 266 -0.66 -6.62 9.72
N ASP A 267 0.10 -6.31 10.78
CA ASP A 267 0.34 -7.25 11.87
C ASP A 267 -0.96 -7.64 12.59
N LEU A 268 -1.87 -6.68 12.81
CA LEU A 268 -3.19 -6.95 13.40
C LEU A 268 -3.99 -7.92 12.54
N HIS A 269 -4.07 -7.67 11.23
CA HIS A 269 -4.74 -8.56 10.28
C HIS A 269 -4.24 -10.00 10.41
N TRP A 270 -2.92 -10.21 10.38
CA TRP A 270 -2.37 -11.56 10.44
C TRP A 270 -2.57 -12.24 11.78
N LYS A 271 -2.54 -11.50 12.90
CA LYS A 271 -2.85 -12.07 14.22
C LYS A 271 -4.31 -12.44 14.37
N MET A 272 -5.23 -11.62 13.84
CA MET A 272 -6.64 -11.95 13.77
C MET A 272 -6.88 -13.17 12.85
N ALA A 273 -6.20 -13.23 11.70
CA ALA A 273 -6.27 -14.36 10.77
C ALA A 273 -5.71 -15.66 11.37
N GLU A 274 -4.68 -15.59 12.21
CA GLU A 274 -4.17 -16.73 12.98
C GLU A 274 -5.22 -17.27 13.94
N LYS A 275 -5.93 -16.38 14.66
CA LYS A 275 -6.95 -16.75 15.66
C LYS A 275 -8.27 -17.23 15.06
N TYR A 276 -8.75 -16.57 14.01
CA TYR A 276 -10.11 -16.77 13.47
C TYR A 276 -10.13 -17.27 12.02
N GLY A 277 -8.97 -17.56 11.44
CA GLY A 277 -8.84 -18.02 10.05
C GLY A 277 -8.59 -16.87 9.07
N TYR A 278 -7.73 -17.12 8.09
CA TYR A 278 -7.47 -16.24 6.96
C TYR A 278 -8.54 -16.41 5.87
N ASN A 279 -9.04 -15.31 5.32
CA ASN A 279 -9.85 -15.32 4.12
C ASN A 279 -9.41 -14.21 3.16
N TYR A 280 -9.09 -14.59 1.92
CA TYR A 280 -8.66 -13.62 0.92
C TYR A 280 -9.83 -12.79 0.40
N ASP A 281 -11.02 -13.39 0.33
CA ASP A 281 -12.27 -12.68 0.10
C ASP A 281 -12.84 -12.27 1.46
N ILE A 282 -12.57 -11.02 1.83
CA ILE A 282 -13.00 -10.42 3.09
C ILE A 282 -14.53 -10.32 3.23
N THR A 283 -15.30 -10.58 2.17
CA THR A 283 -16.77 -10.56 2.20
C THR A 283 -17.38 -11.95 2.35
N ALA A 284 -16.61 -13.01 2.11
CA ALA A 284 -17.11 -14.38 2.07
C ALA A 284 -17.44 -14.97 3.45
N ASP A 285 -16.70 -14.57 4.50
CA ASP A 285 -16.99 -14.99 5.88
C ASP A 285 -16.76 -13.85 6.89
N PRO A 286 -17.82 -13.21 7.41
CA PRO A 286 -17.69 -12.12 8.37
C PRO A 286 -17.06 -12.55 9.71
N ASN A 287 -17.00 -13.86 9.99
CA ASN A 287 -16.35 -14.38 11.20
C ASN A 287 -14.87 -14.68 11.02
N SER A 288 -14.36 -14.64 9.78
CA SER A 288 -12.93 -14.81 9.53
C SER A 288 -12.11 -13.70 10.20
N GLY A 289 -10.87 -13.99 10.55
CA GLY A 289 -9.96 -13.01 11.14
C GLY A 289 -9.68 -11.83 10.20
N SER A 290 -9.66 -12.09 8.90
CA SER A 290 -9.50 -11.07 7.87
C SER A 290 -10.66 -10.06 7.89
N SER A 291 -11.91 -10.54 7.92
CA SER A 291 -13.10 -9.69 7.98
C SER A 291 -13.22 -8.97 9.33
N LYS A 292 -12.95 -9.67 10.44
CA LYS A 292 -12.94 -9.06 11.79
C LYS A 292 -11.92 -7.95 11.92
N ALA A 293 -10.70 -8.13 11.39
CA ALA A 293 -9.68 -7.08 11.42
C ALA A 293 -10.11 -5.83 10.65
N LEU A 294 -10.70 -6.00 9.46
CA LEU A 294 -11.23 -4.87 8.68
C LEU A 294 -12.37 -4.16 9.44
N GLN A 295 -13.28 -4.92 10.03
CA GLN A 295 -14.39 -4.36 10.81
C GLN A 295 -13.89 -3.55 12.01
N LEU A 296 -12.92 -4.08 12.78
CA LEU A 296 -12.29 -3.36 13.89
C LEU A 296 -11.65 -2.05 13.45
N VAL A 297 -10.95 -2.03 12.31
CA VAL A 297 -10.37 -0.80 11.75
C VAL A 297 -11.45 0.21 11.33
N MET A 298 -12.52 -0.27 10.69
CA MET A 298 -13.66 0.57 10.30
C MET A 298 -14.38 1.19 11.50
N ASP A 299 -14.50 0.45 12.60
CA ASP A 299 -15.12 0.95 13.82
C ASP A 299 -14.18 1.84 14.62
N GLY A 300 -12.88 1.53 14.69
CA GLY A 300 -11.86 2.41 15.27
C GLY A 300 -11.83 3.79 14.61
N LEU A 301 -11.92 3.84 13.27
CA LEU A 301 -12.03 5.10 12.52
C LEU A 301 -13.20 5.98 12.98
N LYS A 302 -14.34 5.39 13.35
CA LYS A 302 -15.53 6.11 13.84
C LYS A 302 -15.37 6.63 15.27
N LEU A 303 -14.50 5.99 16.06
CA LEU A 303 -14.32 6.27 17.48
C LEU A 303 -13.19 7.25 17.76
N GLN A 304 -12.17 7.29 16.90
CA GLN A 304 -11.02 8.14 17.12
C GLN A 304 -11.36 9.64 17.03
N PRO A 305 -10.63 10.50 17.77
CA PRO A 305 -10.88 11.93 17.77
C PRO A 305 -10.47 12.60 16.45
N CYS A 306 -10.86 13.87 16.29
CA CYS A 306 -10.33 14.72 15.22
C CYS A 306 -8.83 15.03 15.47
N ASN A 307 -8.01 15.01 14.42
CA ASN A 307 -6.55 15.11 14.48
C ASN A 307 -5.91 14.07 15.43
N PRO A 308 -6.18 12.76 15.20
CA PRO A 308 -5.66 11.70 16.04
C PRO A 308 -4.15 11.52 15.88
N ASN A 309 -3.52 10.86 16.85
CA ASN A 309 -2.16 10.35 16.80
C ASN A 309 -2.21 8.81 16.87
N PHE A 310 -1.07 8.13 16.76
CA PHE A 310 -1.07 6.65 16.75
C PHE A 310 -1.63 6.07 18.04
N VAL A 311 -1.32 6.69 19.20
CA VAL A 311 -1.83 6.27 20.51
C VAL A 311 -3.36 6.33 20.52
N SER A 312 -3.97 7.43 20.10
CA SER A 312 -5.43 7.56 20.06
C SER A 312 -6.07 6.69 18.96
N GLY A 313 -5.37 6.43 17.85
CA GLY A 313 -5.80 5.46 16.83
C GLY A 313 -5.85 4.03 17.37
N ARG A 314 -4.80 3.60 18.09
CA ARG A 314 -4.77 2.30 18.77
C ARG A 314 -5.87 2.19 19.79
N ASP A 315 -6.02 3.21 20.64
CA ASP A 315 -7.02 3.20 21.71
C ASP A 315 -8.44 3.15 21.15
N ALA A 316 -8.69 3.78 20.00
CA ALA A 316 -9.96 3.67 19.29
C ALA A 316 -10.24 2.25 18.76
N ILE A 317 -9.22 1.53 18.28
CA ILE A 317 -9.36 0.12 17.88
C ILE A 317 -9.61 -0.79 19.08
N LEU A 318 -8.92 -0.56 20.21
CA LEU A 318 -9.18 -1.26 21.47
C LEU A 318 -10.60 -0.98 21.98
N GLN A 319 -11.07 0.26 21.84
CA GLN A 319 -12.43 0.63 22.20
C GLN A 319 -13.48 -0.04 21.28
N ALA A 320 -13.18 -0.16 19.99
CA ALA A 320 -14.02 -0.90 19.05
C ALA A 320 -14.16 -2.38 19.45
N ASP A 321 -13.04 -3.04 19.80
CA ASP A 321 -13.06 -4.41 20.33
C ASP A 321 -13.87 -4.50 21.63
N GLN A 322 -13.70 -3.55 22.55
CA GLN A 322 -14.47 -3.52 23.79
C GLN A 322 -15.99 -3.43 23.54
N PHE A 323 -16.43 -2.65 22.55
CA PHE A 323 -17.84 -2.60 22.14
C PHE A 323 -18.32 -3.87 21.43
N ALA A 324 -17.41 -4.62 20.82
CA ALA A 324 -17.67 -5.95 20.26
C ALA A 324 -17.59 -7.09 21.30
N GLY A 325 -17.32 -6.79 22.57
CA GLY A 325 -17.27 -7.75 23.67
C GLY A 325 -15.87 -7.98 24.27
N GLY A 326 -14.83 -7.35 23.73
CA GLY A 326 -13.48 -7.31 24.33
C GLY A 326 -12.67 -8.60 24.19
N ALA A 327 -13.05 -9.50 23.29
CA ALA A 327 -12.44 -10.83 23.16
C ALA A 327 -11.01 -10.80 22.58
N ASP A 328 -10.62 -9.70 21.93
CA ASP A 328 -9.34 -9.54 21.26
C ASP A 328 -8.40 -8.51 21.90
N ASN A 329 -8.77 -7.97 23.07
CA ASN A 329 -8.04 -6.89 23.73
C ASN A 329 -6.54 -7.17 23.89
N CYS A 330 -6.17 -8.34 24.42
CA CYS A 330 -4.77 -8.70 24.60
C CYS A 330 -4.05 -9.02 23.28
N LEU A 331 -4.76 -9.53 22.27
CA LEU A 331 -4.18 -9.73 20.94
C LEU A 331 -3.82 -8.38 20.32
N ILE A 332 -4.73 -7.41 20.39
CA ILE A 332 -4.53 -6.05 19.87
C ILE A 332 -3.37 -5.38 20.61
N TRP A 333 -3.32 -5.44 21.94
CA TRP A 333 -2.20 -4.91 22.73
C TRP A 333 -0.86 -5.51 22.32
N ASN A 334 -0.77 -6.83 22.20
CA ASN A 334 0.47 -7.50 21.80
C ASN A 334 0.93 -7.08 20.39
N VAL A 335 0.00 -6.91 19.45
CA VAL A 335 0.32 -6.43 18.09
C VAL A 335 0.93 -5.03 18.11
N PHE A 336 0.27 -4.08 18.78
CA PHE A 336 0.75 -2.70 18.79
C PHE A 336 2.02 -2.54 19.63
N ALA A 337 2.10 -3.21 20.78
CA ALA A 337 3.29 -3.22 21.61
C ALA A 337 4.51 -3.82 20.89
N ARG A 338 4.33 -4.86 20.06
CA ARG A 338 5.41 -5.43 19.23
C ARG A 338 6.10 -4.41 18.32
N ARG A 339 5.38 -3.36 17.91
CA ARG A 339 5.91 -2.25 17.10
C ARG A 339 6.08 -0.96 17.89
N GLY A 340 6.20 -1.04 19.21
CA GLY A 340 6.54 0.10 20.05
C GLY A 340 5.36 1.02 20.39
N LEU A 341 4.12 0.60 20.13
CA LEU A 341 2.91 1.34 20.48
C LEU A 341 2.17 0.69 21.68
N GLY A 342 2.94 0.31 22.70
CA GLY A 342 2.51 -0.32 23.94
C GLY A 342 1.86 0.65 24.94
N VAL A 343 1.51 0.14 26.12
CA VAL A 343 0.64 0.85 27.08
C VAL A 343 1.18 2.22 27.50
N ASN A 344 2.50 2.39 27.58
CA ASN A 344 3.15 3.65 27.96
C ASN A 344 3.70 4.45 26.76
N ALA A 345 3.37 4.07 25.53
CA ALA A 345 3.80 4.80 24.34
C ALA A 345 3.22 6.22 24.38
N SER A 346 4.04 7.21 24.04
CA SER A 346 3.66 8.62 24.07
C SER A 346 3.63 9.19 22.67
N ALA A 347 2.56 9.93 22.34
CA ALA A 347 2.45 10.68 21.10
C ALA A 347 3.12 12.06 21.14
N GLY A 348 3.64 12.47 22.29
CA GLY A 348 4.17 13.81 22.44
C GLY A 348 3.11 14.87 22.15
N THR A 349 3.48 15.90 21.38
CA THR A 349 2.62 17.02 21.03
C THR A 349 2.17 16.96 19.57
N SER A 350 0.93 17.34 19.28
CA SER A 350 0.38 17.27 17.91
C SER A 350 1.09 18.16 16.88
N THR A 351 1.87 19.14 17.35
CA THR A 351 2.67 20.05 16.52
C THR A 351 4.11 19.58 16.29
N SER A 352 4.50 18.45 16.86
CA SER A 352 5.82 17.85 16.71
C SER A 352 5.70 16.40 16.26
N ILE A 353 6.58 16.01 15.35
CA ILE A 353 6.68 14.64 14.86
C ILE A 353 8.02 14.03 15.27
N THR A 354 8.67 14.56 16.30
CA THR A 354 10.01 14.15 16.74
C THR A 354 10.07 13.82 18.23
N ASP A 355 8.94 13.82 18.92
CA ASP A 355 8.78 13.64 20.36
C ASP A 355 7.92 12.42 20.71
N GLN A 356 7.67 11.52 19.76
CA GLN A 356 7.03 10.24 20.03
C GLN A 356 8.00 9.33 20.79
N VAL A 357 7.49 8.62 21.80
CA VAL A 357 8.25 7.67 22.62
C VAL A 357 7.62 6.31 22.48
N GLU A 358 8.41 5.33 22.04
CA GLU A 358 7.95 3.95 21.94
C GLU A 358 7.92 3.23 23.29
N ASP A 359 6.99 2.30 23.40
CA ASP A 359 6.88 1.38 24.52
C ASP A 359 6.48 0.00 24.00
N PHE A 360 7.08 -1.04 24.54
CA PHE A 360 6.83 -2.43 24.12
C PHE A 360 6.05 -3.21 25.18
N THR A 361 5.60 -2.54 26.25
CA THR A 361 4.87 -3.19 27.33
C THR A 361 3.38 -3.32 26.99
N VAL A 362 2.77 -4.40 27.51
CA VAL A 362 1.34 -4.67 27.41
C VAL A 362 0.72 -4.59 28.82
N PRO A 363 -0.61 -4.43 28.95
CA PRO A 363 -1.26 -4.45 30.25
C PRO A 363 -0.91 -5.73 31.04
N PRO A 364 -0.70 -5.66 32.36
CA PRO A 364 -0.31 -6.84 33.16
C PRO A 364 -1.27 -8.04 33.02
N ALA A 365 -2.57 -7.77 32.84
CA ALA A 365 -3.58 -8.80 32.60
C ALA A 365 -3.32 -9.61 31.32
N CYS A 366 -2.67 -9.02 30.32
CA CYS A 366 -2.31 -9.67 29.06
C CYS A 366 -1.00 -10.47 29.13
N VAL A 367 -0.17 -10.24 30.15
CA VAL A 367 1.00 -11.08 30.46
C VAL A 367 0.58 -12.33 31.22
N LEU A 368 -0.43 -12.19 32.09
CA LEU A 368 -0.97 -13.27 32.93
C LEU A 368 -2.06 -14.10 32.23
N ALA A 369 -2.59 -13.63 31.11
CA ALA A 369 -3.46 -14.41 30.26
C ALA A 369 -2.64 -15.61 29.74
N THR A 370 -2.91 -16.80 30.26
CA THR A 370 -2.50 -18.02 29.56
C THR A 370 -3.09 -17.91 28.17
N GLU A 371 -2.25 -17.87 27.14
CA GLU A 371 -2.71 -17.97 25.77
C GLU A 371 -3.49 -19.29 25.68
N ASP A 372 -4.82 -19.22 25.80
CA ASP A 372 -5.70 -20.20 25.19
C ASP A 372 -5.52 -19.97 23.69
N ILE A 373 -4.39 -20.46 23.18
CA ILE A 373 -4.19 -20.68 21.77
C ILE A 373 -5.30 -21.67 21.43
N ALA A 374 -6.43 -21.14 20.99
CA ALA A 374 -7.35 -21.84 20.11
C ALA A 374 -6.55 -22.10 18.82
N ARG A 375 -5.59 -23.03 18.90
CA ARG A 375 -5.10 -23.75 17.74
C ARG A 375 -6.36 -24.26 17.08
N ASN A 376 -6.44 -24.14 15.75
CA ASN A 376 -7.44 -24.86 14.97
C ASN A 376 -7.55 -26.30 15.52
N LYS A 377 -8.58 -26.53 16.34
CA LYS A 377 -8.74 -27.75 17.12
C LYS A 377 -9.05 -28.84 16.11
N ASN A 378 -8.03 -29.63 15.76
CA ASN A 378 -8.21 -30.79 14.89
C ASN A 378 -9.09 -31.86 15.57
N PHE A 379 -9.27 -31.73 16.88
CA PHE A 379 -9.98 -32.65 17.75
C PHE A 379 -10.99 -31.89 18.62
N GLY A 380 -12.16 -32.45 18.86
CA GLY A 380 -13.13 -31.93 19.83
C GLY A 380 -13.70 -33.04 20.69
N ILE A 381 -14.17 -32.74 21.91
CA ILE A 381 -14.76 -33.74 22.81
C ILE A 381 -16.25 -33.46 23.01
N TYR A 382 -17.10 -34.49 22.86
CA TYR A 382 -18.54 -34.38 23.09
C TYR A 382 -19.15 -35.71 23.56
N PRO A 383 -20.24 -35.72 24.34
CA PRO A 383 -20.71 -34.59 25.12
C PRO A 383 -19.66 -34.20 26.17
N ASN A 384 -19.60 -32.91 26.48
CA ASN A 384 -18.77 -32.38 27.55
C ASN A 384 -19.58 -31.28 28.24
N PRO A 385 -20.11 -31.50 29.46
CA PRO A 385 -19.79 -32.61 30.38
C PRO A 385 -20.24 -34.01 29.93
N ALA A 386 -19.43 -35.02 30.25
CA ALA A 386 -19.65 -36.43 29.96
C ALA A 386 -20.21 -37.15 31.20
N LYS A 387 -21.20 -38.02 31.01
CA LYS A 387 -21.79 -38.83 32.09
C LYS A 387 -21.20 -40.24 32.08
N GLU A 388 -21.60 -41.06 31.12
CA GLU A 388 -21.17 -42.46 31.00
C GLU A 388 -20.09 -42.66 29.94
N GLU A 389 -20.04 -41.78 28.94
CA GLU A 389 -19.13 -41.85 27.81
C GLU A 389 -18.93 -40.48 27.14
N PHE A 390 -17.85 -40.38 26.36
CA PHE A 390 -17.59 -39.25 25.47
C PHE A 390 -16.98 -39.73 24.14
N PHE A 391 -16.97 -38.85 23.15
CA PHE A 391 -16.51 -39.06 21.79
C PHE A 391 -15.45 -38.01 21.45
N ILE A 392 -14.54 -38.37 20.55
CA ILE A 392 -13.55 -37.46 19.97
C ILE A 392 -13.97 -37.18 18.54
N LYS A 393 -14.36 -35.93 18.25
CA LYS A 393 -14.62 -35.42 16.90
C LYS A 393 -13.29 -35.12 16.22
N VAL A 394 -13.08 -35.65 15.01
CA VAL A 394 -11.89 -35.36 14.19
C VAL A 394 -12.35 -34.97 12.78
N ALA A 395 -11.58 -34.13 12.09
CA ALA A 395 -11.80 -33.92 10.65
C ALA A 395 -11.69 -35.27 9.90
N PRO A 396 -12.60 -35.57 8.94
CA PRO A 396 -12.60 -36.84 8.24
C PRO A 396 -11.29 -37.03 7.46
N THR A 397 -10.65 -38.18 7.64
CA THR A 397 -9.42 -38.54 6.92
C THR A 397 -9.61 -39.84 6.14
N VAL A 398 -8.95 -40.00 4.99
CA VAL A 398 -8.99 -41.26 4.24
C VAL A 398 -7.84 -42.15 4.75
N GLY A 399 -8.15 -43.29 5.39
CA GLY A 399 -7.14 -44.28 5.81
C GLY A 399 -7.32 -44.88 7.21
N ASN A 400 -6.36 -45.74 7.61
CA ASN A 400 -6.33 -46.48 8.87
C ASN A 400 -5.43 -45.84 9.97
N ALA A 401 -5.16 -44.54 9.88
CA ALA A 401 -4.29 -43.85 10.85
C ALA A 401 -4.83 -43.99 12.29
N THR A 402 -3.95 -44.22 13.26
CA THR A 402 -4.26 -44.27 14.69
C THR A 402 -3.79 -43.02 15.40
N ILE A 403 -4.47 -42.66 16.48
CA ILE A 403 -4.12 -41.58 17.41
C ILE A 403 -3.96 -42.18 18.81
N LYS A 404 -3.05 -41.63 19.60
CA LYS A 404 -2.88 -41.96 21.01
C LYS A 404 -3.70 -40.98 21.85
N VAL A 405 -4.45 -41.49 22.83
CA VAL A 405 -5.28 -40.69 23.73
C VAL A 405 -4.84 -40.96 25.17
N GLU A 406 -4.58 -39.89 25.91
CA GLU A 406 -4.17 -39.93 27.32
C GLU A 406 -5.09 -39.04 28.15
N ILE A 407 -5.60 -39.54 29.26
CA ILE A 407 -6.46 -38.79 30.19
C ILE A 407 -5.66 -38.56 31.47
N LEU A 408 -5.46 -37.30 31.83
CA LEU A 408 -4.74 -36.85 33.01
C LEU A 408 -5.72 -36.21 34.00
N ASP A 409 -5.48 -36.37 35.30
CA ASP A 409 -6.16 -35.56 36.30
C ASP A 409 -5.58 -34.14 36.35
N MET A 410 -6.19 -33.25 37.13
CA MET A 410 -5.73 -31.85 37.28
C MET A 410 -4.34 -31.71 37.94
N ASN A 411 -3.81 -32.78 38.54
CA ASN A 411 -2.47 -32.82 39.10
C ASN A 411 -1.44 -33.35 38.08
N GLY A 412 -1.86 -33.62 36.83
CA GLY A 412 -1.01 -34.14 35.77
C GLY A 412 -0.71 -35.63 35.88
N LYS A 413 -1.44 -36.38 36.73
CA LYS A 413 -1.27 -37.84 36.84
C LYS A 413 -2.03 -38.54 35.72
N LEU A 414 -1.38 -39.45 35.03
CA LEU A 414 -2.01 -40.26 33.98
C LEU A 414 -3.03 -41.23 34.58
N VAL A 415 -4.27 -41.10 34.15
CA VAL A 415 -5.42 -41.90 34.62
C VAL A 415 -5.78 -43.00 33.62
N LYS A 416 -5.68 -42.72 32.32
CA LYS A 416 -5.99 -43.69 31.25
C LYS A 416 -5.17 -43.38 30.00
N SER A 417 -4.75 -44.42 29.26
CA SER A 417 -4.03 -44.28 27.98
C SER A 417 -4.44 -45.40 27.03
N PHE A 418 -4.72 -45.06 25.77
CA PHE A 418 -5.09 -46.04 24.74
C PHE A 418 -4.87 -45.47 23.33
N GLU A 419 -4.82 -46.35 22.33
CA GLU A 419 -4.80 -45.98 20.92
C GLU A 419 -6.16 -46.25 20.26
N ARG A 420 -6.56 -45.40 19.32
CA ARG A 420 -7.79 -45.57 18.53
C ARG A 420 -7.57 -45.15 17.09
N LYS A 421 -8.40 -45.66 16.17
CA LYS A 421 -8.42 -45.17 14.79
C LYS A 421 -8.91 -43.71 14.76
N LYS A 422 -8.26 -42.87 13.94
CA LYS A 422 -8.57 -41.44 13.81
C LYS A 422 -10.03 -41.16 13.39
N ASN A 423 -10.59 -42.03 12.55
CA ASN A 423 -11.98 -41.95 12.09
C ASN A 423 -12.96 -42.84 12.89
N SER A 424 -12.55 -43.39 14.04
CA SER A 424 -13.48 -44.18 14.86
C SER A 424 -14.59 -43.30 15.40
N SER A 425 -15.83 -43.77 15.30
CA SER A 425 -17.01 -43.20 15.96
C SER A 425 -17.30 -43.85 17.33
N ASP A 426 -16.39 -44.71 17.81
CA ASP A 426 -16.59 -45.43 19.06
C ASP A 426 -16.51 -44.47 20.26
N SER A 427 -17.38 -44.72 21.21
CA SER A 427 -17.43 -44.00 22.46
C SER A 427 -16.30 -44.43 23.40
N ILE A 428 -15.89 -43.52 24.27
CA ILE A 428 -14.90 -43.74 25.32
C ILE A 428 -15.64 -43.68 26.64
N SER A 429 -15.72 -44.83 27.33
CA SER A 429 -16.37 -44.90 28.63
C SER A 429 -15.59 -44.13 29.70
N THR A 430 -16.34 -43.36 30.50
CA THR A 430 -15.88 -42.66 31.71
C THR A 430 -15.85 -43.56 32.95
N LYS A 431 -16.27 -44.84 32.83
CA LYS A 431 -16.33 -45.79 33.94
C LYS A 431 -14.95 -45.93 34.61
N GLY A 432 -14.90 -45.68 35.91
CA GLY A 432 -13.67 -45.71 36.72
C GLY A 432 -13.00 -44.36 36.91
N LEU A 433 -13.51 -43.29 36.27
CA LEU A 433 -13.12 -41.91 36.53
C LEU A 433 -14.05 -41.31 37.59
N ILE A 434 -13.48 -40.60 38.58
CA ILE A 434 -14.27 -39.85 39.57
C ILE A 434 -14.85 -38.58 38.94
N LYS A 435 -15.99 -38.09 39.45
CA LYS A 435 -16.57 -36.82 39.02
C LYS A 435 -15.55 -35.69 39.20
N GLY A 436 -15.35 -34.87 38.17
CA GLY A 436 -14.32 -33.85 38.18
C GLY A 436 -13.86 -33.44 36.78
N THR A 437 -12.82 -32.60 36.74
CA THR A 437 -12.20 -32.14 35.50
C THR A 437 -10.93 -32.95 35.21
N TYR A 438 -10.74 -33.29 33.94
CA TYR A 438 -9.59 -33.99 33.40
C TYR A 438 -9.04 -33.26 32.17
N LEU A 439 -7.79 -33.54 31.83
CA LEU A 439 -7.17 -33.13 30.57
C LEU A 439 -7.01 -34.35 29.68
N VAL A 440 -7.54 -34.29 28.46
CA VAL A 440 -7.43 -35.33 27.45
C VAL A 440 -6.41 -34.89 26.41
N ILE A 441 -5.25 -35.54 26.39
CA ILE A 441 -4.20 -35.32 25.41
C ILE A 441 -4.38 -36.30 24.25
N ILE A 442 -4.40 -35.76 23.04
CA ILE A 442 -4.54 -36.53 21.80
C ILE A 442 -3.27 -36.30 20.97
N SER A 443 -2.53 -37.37 20.71
CA SER A 443 -1.29 -37.33 19.94
C SER A 443 -1.43 -38.02 18.58
N ASP A 444 -0.98 -37.33 17.53
CA ASP A 444 -0.91 -37.81 16.15
C ASP A 444 0.46 -37.44 15.57
N ASN A 445 1.24 -38.43 15.12
CA ASN A 445 2.56 -38.25 14.50
C ASN A 445 3.51 -37.29 15.26
N GLY A 446 3.60 -37.44 16.59
CA GLY A 446 4.48 -36.64 17.45
C GLY A 446 3.99 -35.23 17.77
N LYS A 447 2.79 -34.84 17.31
CA LYS A 447 2.10 -33.62 17.72
C LYS A 447 0.98 -33.98 18.70
N SER A 448 0.86 -33.20 19.78
CA SER A 448 -0.19 -33.38 20.78
C SER A 448 -1.11 -32.16 20.85
N ASP A 449 -2.40 -32.42 21.02
CA ASP A 449 -3.44 -31.43 21.34
C ASP A 449 -4.08 -31.81 22.67
N ALA A 450 -4.65 -30.86 23.41
CA ALA A 450 -5.19 -31.09 24.75
C ALA A 450 -6.59 -30.48 24.90
N GLU A 451 -7.53 -31.29 25.37
CA GLU A 451 -8.93 -30.91 25.56
C GLU A 451 -9.37 -31.11 27.02
N LYS A 452 -10.13 -30.15 27.54
CA LYS A 452 -10.74 -30.27 28.87
C LYS A 452 -11.92 -31.24 28.80
N LEU A 453 -11.96 -32.23 29.70
CA LEU A 453 -13.10 -33.14 29.89
C LEU A 453 -13.70 -32.94 31.28
N ILE A 454 -15.00 -32.71 31.37
CA ILE A 454 -15.75 -32.61 32.62
C ILE A 454 -16.58 -33.88 32.77
N ILE A 455 -16.46 -34.58 33.91
CA ILE A 455 -17.23 -35.78 34.22
C ILE A 455 -18.22 -35.48 35.34
N GLU A 456 -19.51 -35.73 35.07
CA GLU A 456 -20.65 -35.46 35.97
C GLU A 456 -21.25 -36.68 36.64
#